data_AF-A0A7K0VEK0-F1
#
_entry.id   AF-A0A7K0VEK0-F1
#
_cell.length_a   1.000
_cell.length_b   1.000
_cell.length_c   1.000
_cell.angle_alpha   90.00
_cell.angle_beta   90.00
_cell.angle_gamma   90.00
#
_symmetry.space_group_name_H-M   'P 1'
#
loop_
_entity.id
_entity.type
_entity.pdbx_description
1 polymer ?
#
loop_
_entity_poly.entity_id
_entity_poly.type
_entity_poly.pdbx_seq_one_letter_code
_entity_poly.pdbx_strand_id
1 'polypeptide(L)'
;RKQPLPFLPRKIGLICGRGSAAMHDVTVNASERWPGIEFEIREVAVQGMQCVPEVIGALQELEAVAEVDVIIITRGGGSVEDLLPFSNESLVRAVSDCRTPIVSAIGHEQDAPLLDFVSDLRASTPTDAAKRVVPSLVEQESIVNGLRNRARVSVANHFEREATQIRDHRRRMTTVISHIVERSAAQVAHLAAQVRSLSPAATLDRGYAIVLAGDGSIVRDESQVKDEQIVDIRLAKGRFAATRIKEIR
;
A
#
# COMPACT_ATOMS: atom_id res chain seq x y z
N ARG A 1 41.69 -8.95 -7.62
CA ARG A 1 40.65 -8.70 -6.58
C ARG A 1 39.34 -9.19 -7.14
N LYS A 2 38.54 -9.96 -6.40
CA LYS A 2 37.29 -10.52 -6.94
C LYS A 2 36.30 -9.43 -7.35
N GLN A 3 35.67 -9.59 -8.50
CA GLN A 3 34.68 -8.72 -9.08
C GLN A 3 33.26 -9.18 -8.75
N PRO A 4 32.32 -8.26 -8.49
CA PRO A 4 30.92 -8.62 -8.33
C PRO A 4 30.32 -9.02 -9.68
N LEU A 5 29.48 -10.06 -9.67
CA LEU A 5 28.72 -10.43 -10.87
C LEU A 5 27.63 -9.37 -11.15
N PRO A 6 27.31 -9.12 -12.43
CA PRO A 6 26.14 -8.32 -12.79
C PRO A 6 24.87 -9.01 -12.29
N PHE A 7 23.86 -8.22 -11.92
CA PHE A 7 22.55 -8.76 -11.51
C PHE A 7 21.89 -9.58 -12.61
N LEU A 8 21.97 -9.09 -13.85
CA LEU A 8 21.50 -9.76 -15.06
C LEU A 8 22.50 -9.49 -16.19
N PRO A 9 23.30 -10.48 -16.60
CA PRO A 9 24.15 -10.34 -17.78
C PRO A 9 23.29 -10.32 -19.04
N ARG A 10 23.67 -9.50 -20.01
CA ARG A 10 23.09 -9.47 -21.37
C ARG A 10 23.75 -10.53 -22.24
N LYS A 11 25.08 -10.67 -22.15
CA LYS A 11 25.85 -11.67 -22.88
C LYS A 11 26.82 -12.40 -21.96
N ILE A 12 26.83 -13.72 -22.08
CA ILE A 12 27.69 -14.61 -21.30
C ILE A 12 28.76 -15.19 -22.24
N GLY A 13 30.02 -15.03 -21.88
CA GLY A 13 31.12 -15.77 -22.49
C GLY A 13 31.14 -17.19 -21.91
N LEU A 14 31.23 -18.23 -22.74
CA LEU A 14 31.25 -19.61 -22.28
C LEU A 14 32.46 -20.34 -22.86
N ILE A 15 33.35 -20.80 -21.99
CA ILE A 15 34.47 -21.68 -22.33
C ILE A 15 34.12 -23.09 -21.88
N CYS A 16 34.03 -24.02 -22.82
CA CYS A 16 33.61 -25.38 -22.55
C CYS A 16 34.26 -26.40 -23.50
N GLY A 17 34.14 -27.69 -23.17
CA GLY A 17 34.58 -28.76 -24.06
C GLY A 17 33.73 -28.83 -25.34
N ARG A 18 34.37 -29.15 -26.47
CA ARG A 18 33.68 -29.35 -27.77
C ARG A 18 32.51 -30.33 -27.63
N GLY A 19 31.31 -29.91 -28.02
CA GLY A 19 30.09 -30.73 -27.99
C GLY A 19 29.75 -31.29 -26.61
N SER A 20 30.20 -30.65 -25.53
CA SER A 20 30.04 -31.19 -24.17
C SER A 20 28.62 -31.05 -23.63
N ALA A 21 28.18 -32.02 -22.81
CA ALA A 21 26.94 -31.91 -22.06
C ALA A 21 26.92 -30.65 -21.17
N ALA A 22 28.07 -30.25 -20.63
CA ALA A 22 28.21 -29.02 -19.84
C ALA A 22 27.82 -27.75 -20.60
N MET A 23 28.16 -27.67 -21.91
CA MET A 23 27.72 -26.55 -22.75
C MET A 23 26.19 -26.49 -22.84
N HIS A 24 25.57 -27.64 -23.10
CA HIS A 24 24.12 -27.75 -23.19
C HIS A 24 23.45 -27.40 -21.85
N ASP A 25 23.98 -27.91 -20.74
CA ASP A 25 23.46 -27.65 -19.40
C ASP A 25 23.46 -26.14 -19.08
N VAL A 26 24.57 -25.44 -19.33
CA VAL A 26 24.65 -23.98 -19.08
C VAL A 26 23.68 -23.22 -19.98
N THR A 27 23.73 -23.48 -21.29
CA THR A 27 22.95 -22.71 -22.27
C THR A 27 21.44 -22.90 -22.11
N VAL A 28 20.98 -24.14 -21.88
CA VAL A 28 19.56 -24.43 -21.65
C VAL A 28 19.08 -23.85 -20.33
N ASN A 29 19.77 -24.11 -19.21
CA ASN A 29 19.32 -23.61 -17.91
C ASN A 29 19.33 -22.08 -17.84
N ALA A 30 20.29 -21.41 -18.50
CA ALA A 30 20.30 -19.96 -18.58
C ALA A 30 19.13 -19.44 -19.43
N SER A 31 18.88 -20.02 -20.60
CA SER A 31 17.81 -19.59 -21.52
C SER A 31 16.42 -19.85 -20.96
N GLU A 32 16.22 -20.96 -20.23
CA GLU A 32 14.96 -21.25 -19.53
C GLU A 32 14.69 -20.24 -18.40
N ARG A 33 15.74 -19.79 -17.71
CA ARG A 33 15.63 -18.79 -16.64
C ARG A 33 15.41 -17.39 -17.18
N TRP A 34 16.08 -17.04 -18.28
CA TRP A 34 15.96 -15.74 -18.94
C TRP A 34 16.17 -15.86 -20.45
N PRO A 35 15.09 -15.88 -21.26
CA PRO A 35 15.18 -16.11 -22.71
C PRO A 35 15.96 -15.06 -23.51
N GLY A 36 16.18 -13.87 -22.94
CA GLY A 36 16.89 -12.77 -23.60
C GLY A 36 18.41 -12.78 -23.43
N ILE A 37 19.00 -13.84 -22.88
CA ILE A 37 20.45 -13.95 -22.71
C ILE A 37 21.12 -14.41 -23.99
N GLU A 38 22.21 -13.73 -24.35
CA GLU A 38 23.08 -14.09 -25.46
C GLU A 38 24.32 -14.85 -24.97
N PHE A 39 24.87 -15.69 -25.84
CA PHE A 39 26.09 -16.47 -25.54
C PHE A 39 27.17 -16.22 -26.60
N GLU A 40 28.40 -16.07 -26.13
CA GLU A 40 29.62 -16.06 -26.95
C GLU A 40 30.45 -17.29 -26.55
N ILE A 41 30.46 -18.33 -27.37
CA ILE A 41 30.98 -19.65 -26.98
C ILE A 41 32.37 -19.87 -27.60
N ARG A 42 33.30 -20.41 -26.81
CA ARG A 42 34.60 -20.90 -27.26
C ARG A 42 34.77 -22.35 -26.81
N GLU A 43 34.80 -23.26 -27.79
CA GLU A 43 34.98 -24.67 -27.53
C GLU A 43 36.47 -25.05 -27.54
N VAL A 44 36.96 -25.53 -26.41
CA VAL A 44 38.39 -25.83 -26.17
C VAL A 44 38.60 -27.26 -25.71
N ALA A 45 39.84 -27.73 -25.78
CA ALA A 45 40.27 -28.90 -25.03
C ALA A 45 40.13 -28.61 -23.53
N VAL A 46 39.40 -29.45 -22.81
CA VAL A 46 39.20 -29.35 -21.35
C VAL A 46 40.01 -30.37 -20.56
N GLN A 47 40.87 -31.13 -21.25
CA GLN A 47 41.76 -32.14 -20.69
C GLN A 47 43.01 -32.31 -21.57
N GLY A 48 44.06 -32.89 -21.01
CA GLY A 48 45.32 -33.13 -21.71
C GLY A 48 46.16 -31.87 -21.95
N MET A 49 47.22 -32.03 -22.74
CA MET A 49 48.29 -31.02 -22.90
C MET A 49 47.83 -29.71 -23.56
N GLN A 50 46.76 -29.74 -24.37
CA GLN A 50 46.25 -28.56 -25.05
C GLN A 50 45.26 -27.75 -24.21
N CYS A 51 44.85 -28.26 -23.03
CA CYS A 51 43.84 -27.60 -22.21
C CYS A 51 44.23 -26.18 -21.79
N VAL A 52 45.40 -26.03 -21.16
CA VAL A 52 45.88 -24.73 -20.69
C VAL A 52 46.02 -23.69 -21.81
N PRO A 53 46.74 -23.94 -22.92
CA PRO A 53 46.90 -22.92 -23.96
C PRO A 53 45.58 -22.57 -24.67
N GLU A 54 44.69 -23.55 -24.92
CA GLU A 54 43.40 -23.26 -25.56
C GLU A 54 42.46 -22.47 -24.64
N VAL A 55 42.37 -22.82 -23.35
CA VAL A 55 41.55 -22.08 -22.37
C VAL A 55 42.05 -20.64 -22.21
N ILE A 56 43.37 -20.43 -22.13
CA ILE A 56 43.94 -19.07 -22.04
C ILE A 56 43.63 -18.27 -23.31
N GLY A 57 43.77 -18.86 -24.50
CA GLY A 57 43.44 -18.20 -25.76
C GLY A 57 41.96 -17.80 -25.83
N ALA A 58 41.06 -18.73 -25.51
CA ALA A 58 39.62 -18.48 -25.45
C ALA A 58 39.25 -17.40 -24.42
N LEU A 59 39.91 -17.39 -23.26
CA LEU A 59 39.71 -16.38 -22.22
C LEU A 59 40.11 -14.99 -22.72
N GLN A 60 41.25 -14.87 -23.38
CA GLN A 60 41.73 -13.61 -23.95
C GLN A 60 40.83 -13.10 -25.07
N GLU A 61 40.32 -14.00 -25.92
CA GLU A 61 39.35 -13.64 -26.96
C GLU A 61 38.05 -13.10 -26.37
N LEU A 62 37.49 -13.76 -25.35
CA LEU A 62 36.24 -13.34 -24.72
C LEU A 62 36.40 -12.04 -23.90
N GLU A 63 37.52 -11.88 -23.20
CA GLU A 63 37.87 -10.65 -22.46
C GLU A 63 37.99 -9.43 -23.40
N ALA A 64 38.34 -9.64 -24.67
CA ALA A 64 38.40 -8.58 -25.66
C ALA A 64 37.02 -8.15 -26.21
N VAL A 65 35.97 -8.92 -25.96
CA VAL A 65 34.59 -8.61 -26.41
C VAL A 65 33.90 -7.73 -25.37
N ALA A 66 33.75 -6.45 -25.68
CA ALA A 66 33.20 -5.45 -24.75
C ALA A 66 31.75 -5.74 -24.31
N GLU A 67 30.99 -6.50 -25.10
CA GLU A 67 29.61 -6.89 -24.79
C GLU A 67 29.50 -8.05 -23.81
N VAL A 68 30.57 -8.79 -23.52
CA VAL A 68 30.54 -9.91 -22.58
C VAL A 68 30.58 -9.41 -21.14
N ASP A 69 29.51 -9.67 -20.38
CA ASP A 69 29.37 -9.16 -19.00
C ASP A 69 29.95 -10.11 -17.95
N VAL A 70 30.10 -11.39 -18.28
CA VAL A 70 30.59 -12.47 -17.40
C VAL A 70 31.08 -13.63 -18.26
N ILE A 71 32.17 -14.28 -17.83
CA ILE A 71 32.71 -15.46 -18.51
C ILE A 71 32.57 -16.68 -17.59
N ILE A 72 31.96 -17.74 -18.09
CA ILE A 72 31.84 -19.03 -17.42
C ILE A 72 32.87 -19.98 -18.02
N ILE A 73 33.73 -20.54 -17.18
CA ILE A 73 34.63 -21.63 -17.55
C ILE A 73 34.05 -22.90 -16.96
N THR A 74 33.58 -23.79 -17.83
CA THR A 74 32.90 -25.01 -17.40
C THR A 74 33.55 -26.24 -17.99
N ARG A 75 33.44 -27.32 -17.23
CA ARG A 75 33.85 -28.66 -17.65
C ARG A 75 32.66 -29.61 -17.52
N GLY A 76 32.59 -30.61 -18.38
CA GLY A 76 31.74 -31.78 -18.14
C GLY A 76 32.30 -32.69 -17.05
N GLY A 77 31.69 -33.86 -16.90
CA GLY A 77 32.25 -34.91 -16.04
C GLY A 77 33.60 -35.42 -16.55
N GLY A 78 34.32 -36.12 -15.68
CA GLY A 78 35.52 -36.88 -16.00
C GLY A 78 36.34 -37.16 -14.75
N SER A 79 37.58 -37.61 -14.92
CA SER A 79 38.42 -38.00 -13.79
C SER A 79 38.97 -36.79 -13.03
N VAL A 80 39.50 -37.06 -11.83
CA VAL A 80 40.23 -36.06 -11.02
C VAL A 80 41.49 -35.59 -11.75
N GLU A 81 42.14 -36.46 -12.52
CA GLU A 81 43.38 -36.15 -13.26
C GLU A 81 43.17 -35.04 -14.30
N ASP A 82 41.99 -35.01 -14.89
CA ASP A 82 41.61 -33.99 -15.85
C ASP A 82 41.36 -32.60 -15.20
N LEU A 83 41.36 -32.50 -13.87
CA LEU A 83 41.29 -31.23 -13.15
C LEU A 83 42.67 -30.56 -13.03
N LEU A 84 43.75 -31.32 -13.16
CA LEU A 84 45.13 -30.83 -13.00
C LEU A 84 45.46 -29.61 -13.89
N PRO A 85 45.03 -29.54 -15.17
CA PRO A 85 45.25 -28.35 -16.01
C PRO A 85 44.69 -27.05 -15.41
N PHE A 86 43.60 -27.13 -14.63
CA PHE A 86 42.96 -25.97 -14.01
C PHE A 86 43.67 -25.48 -12.74
N SER A 87 44.74 -26.16 -12.32
CA SER A 87 45.67 -25.69 -11.28
C SER A 87 46.99 -25.16 -11.87
N ASN A 88 47.09 -25.00 -13.18
CA ASN A 88 48.27 -24.47 -13.83
C ASN A 88 48.47 -22.97 -13.51
N GLU A 89 49.68 -22.58 -13.13
CA GLU A 89 49.99 -21.20 -12.74
C GLU A 89 49.65 -20.17 -13.82
N SER A 90 49.96 -20.46 -15.08
CA SER A 90 49.70 -19.52 -16.19
C SER A 90 48.21 -19.25 -16.37
N LEU A 91 47.37 -20.28 -16.25
CA LEU A 91 45.92 -20.13 -16.33
C LEU A 91 45.37 -19.35 -15.13
N VAL A 92 45.84 -19.67 -13.93
CA VAL A 92 45.43 -18.99 -12.70
C VAL A 92 45.77 -17.50 -12.75
N ARG A 93 46.96 -17.14 -13.24
CA ARG A 93 47.35 -15.74 -13.45
C ARG A 93 46.48 -15.07 -14.50
N ALA A 94 46.24 -15.73 -15.63
CA ALA A 94 45.38 -15.19 -16.68
C ALA A 94 43.97 -14.85 -16.17
N VAL A 95 43.35 -15.75 -15.39
CA VAL A 95 42.04 -15.49 -14.76
C VAL A 95 42.11 -14.40 -13.70
N SER A 96 43.18 -14.34 -12.90
CA SER A 96 43.36 -13.27 -11.91
C SER A 96 43.48 -11.88 -12.52
N ASP A 97 43.98 -11.79 -13.75
CA ASP A 97 44.24 -10.53 -14.45
C ASP A 97 43.03 -10.05 -15.29
N CYS A 98 41.99 -10.87 -15.41
CA CYS A 98 40.76 -10.53 -16.12
C CYS A 98 39.99 -9.37 -15.46
N ARG A 99 39.44 -8.50 -16.30
CA ARG A 99 38.51 -7.44 -15.91
C ARG A 99 37.07 -7.89 -16.03
N THR A 100 36.76 -8.88 -16.85
CA THR A 100 35.42 -9.46 -16.89
C THR A 100 35.25 -10.46 -15.73
N PRO A 101 34.14 -10.44 -14.98
CA PRO A 101 33.91 -11.40 -13.92
C PRO A 101 33.96 -12.86 -14.42
N ILE A 102 34.71 -13.71 -13.73
CA ILE A 102 34.93 -15.12 -14.08
C ILE A 102 34.19 -16.04 -13.12
N VAL A 103 33.45 -17.00 -13.69
CA VAL A 103 32.75 -18.06 -12.96
C VAL A 103 33.38 -19.40 -13.30
N SER A 104 33.93 -20.09 -12.31
CA SER A 104 34.43 -21.45 -12.46
C SER A 104 33.31 -22.46 -12.19
N ALA A 105 33.11 -23.41 -13.08
CA ALA A 105 32.14 -24.51 -12.98
C ALA A 105 32.81 -25.84 -13.35
N ILE A 106 33.95 -26.12 -12.70
CA ILE A 106 34.87 -27.19 -13.09
C ILE A 106 34.92 -28.31 -12.03
N GLY A 107 35.04 -27.93 -10.76
CA GLY A 107 35.17 -28.87 -9.64
C GLY A 107 33.82 -29.22 -9.00
N HIS A 108 33.71 -30.41 -8.43
CA HIS A 108 32.66 -30.76 -7.46
C HIS A 108 33.13 -30.44 -6.03
N GLU A 109 32.28 -30.62 -5.02
CA GLU A 109 32.57 -30.19 -3.64
C GLU A 109 33.90 -30.69 -3.04
N GLN A 110 34.41 -31.83 -3.49
CA GLN A 110 35.61 -32.47 -2.96
C GLN A 110 36.89 -32.16 -3.76
N ASP A 111 36.77 -31.82 -5.04
CA ASP A 111 37.91 -31.58 -5.93
C ASP A 111 37.90 -30.12 -6.44
N ALA A 112 38.63 -29.24 -5.74
CA ALA A 112 38.69 -27.81 -6.04
C ALA A 112 40.05 -27.43 -6.68
N PRO A 113 40.12 -27.24 -8.01
CA PRO A 113 41.33 -26.73 -8.66
C PRO A 113 41.63 -25.29 -8.23
N LEU A 114 42.89 -24.84 -8.39
CA LEU A 114 43.28 -23.47 -8.01
C LEU A 114 42.45 -22.39 -8.72
N LEU A 115 41.95 -22.67 -9.92
CA LEU A 115 41.04 -21.78 -10.66
C LEU A 115 39.81 -21.38 -9.83
N ASP A 116 39.21 -22.31 -9.08
CA ASP A 116 38.00 -22.06 -8.28
C ASP A 116 38.22 -21.00 -7.19
N PHE A 117 39.45 -20.89 -6.70
CA PHE A 117 39.80 -19.93 -5.65
C PHE A 117 40.05 -18.54 -6.22
N VAL A 118 40.58 -18.47 -7.44
CA VAL A 118 40.91 -17.21 -8.12
C VAL A 118 39.72 -16.64 -8.89
N SER A 119 38.78 -17.48 -9.34
CA SER A 119 37.54 -17.01 -9.98
C SER A 119 36.70 -16.17 -9.02
N ASP A 120 35.89 -15.27 -9.59
CA ASP A 120 35.01 -14.39 -8.82
C ASP A 120 33.88 -15.16 -8.16
N LEU A 121 33.40 -16.19 -8.85
CA LEU A 121 32.41 -17.13 -8.35
C LEU A 121 32.87 -18.56 -8.64
N ARG A 122 32.67 -19.46 -7.68
CA ARG A 122 32.84 -20.91 -7.86
C ARG A 122 31.46 -21.56 -7.83
N ALA A 123 31.03 -22.14 -8.94
CA ALA A 123 29.84 -22.98 -9.07
C ALA A 123 30.19 -24.47 -8.97
N SER A 124 29.31 -25.26 -8.36
CA SER A 124 29.55 -26.70 -8.13
C SER A 124 29.32 -27.57 -9.36
N THR A 125 28.57 -27.06 -10.34
CA THR A 125 28.20 -27.75 -11.59
C THR A 125 27.95 -26.73 -12.70
N PRO A 126 27.96 -27.15 -13.97
CA PRO A 126 27.55 -26.29 -15.10
C PRO A 126 26.13 -25.71 -14.88
N THR A 127 25.19 -26.53 -14.41
CA THR A 127 23.81 -26.11 -14.08
C THR A 127 23.76 -25.10 -12.93
N ASP A 128 24.57 -25.27 -11.88
CA ASP A 128 24.68 -24.30 -10.77
C ASP A 128 25.23 -22.96 -11.26
N ALA A 129 26.18 -22.98 -12.20
CA ALA A 129 26.73 -21.76 -12.79
C ALA A 129 25.64 -20.95 -13.48
N ALA A 130 24.83 -21.58 -14.34
CA ALA A 130 23.69 -20.93 -14.99
C ALA A 130 22.71 -20.35 -13.96
N LYS A 131 22.36 -21.10 -12.91
CA LYS A 131 21.41 -20.64 -11.87
C LYS A 131 21.90 -19.43 -11.09
N ARG A 132 23.21 -19.33 -10.85
CA ARG A 132 23.82 -18.27 -10.03
C ARG A 132 24.21 -17.04 -10.85
N VAL A 133 24.50 -17.23 -12.13
CA VAL A 133 24.77 -16.14 -13.08
C VAL A 133 23.47 -15.51 -13.57
N VAL A 134 22.43 -16.32 -13.77
CA VAL A 134 21.17 -15.88 -14.40
C VAL A 134 20.03 -15.89 -13.38
N PRO A 135 19.37 -14.75 -13.13
CA PRO A 135 18.18 -14.70 -12.29
C PRO A 135 16.99 -15.41 -12.98
N SER A 136 16.05 -15.92 -12.19
CA SER A 136 14.83 -16.54 -12.71
C SER A 136 13.78 -15.47 -13.05
N LEU A 137 13.40 -15.36 -14.32
CA LEU A 137 12.35 -14.43 -14.76
C LEU A 137 11.03 -14.68 -14.02
N VAL A 138 10.65 -15.96 -13.84
CA VAL A 138 9.42 -16.35 -13.14
C VAL A 138 9.42 -15.88 -11.68
N GLU A 139 10.56 -15.99 -10.99
CA GLU A 139 10.69 -15.49 -9.62
C GLU A 139 10.59 -13.96 -9.58
N GLN A 140 11.23 -13.25 -10.51
CA GLN A 140 11.16 -11.79 -10.59
C GLN A 140 9.73 -11.31 -10.88
N GLU A 141 9.02 -11.97 -11.82
CA GLU A 141 7.61 -11.68 -12.11
C GLU A 141 6.72 -11.92 -10.89
N SER A 142 6.95 -13.00 -10.14
CA SER A 142 6.22 -13.31 -8.91
C SER A 142 6.40 -12.21 -7.86
N ILE A 143 7.63 -11.73 -7.67
CA ILE A 143 7.94 -10.62 -6.75
C ILE A 143 7.18 -9.35 -7.15
N VAL A 144 7.25 -8.98 -8.44
CA VAL A 144 6.57 -7.79 -8.98
C VAL A 144 5.05 -7.90 -8.82
N ASN A 145 4.47 -9.06 -9.15
CA ASN A 145 3.03 -9.30 -8.99
C ASN A 145 2.60 -9.25 -7.52
N GLY A 146 3.41 -9.82 -6.62
CA GLY A 146 3.18 -9.75 -5.18
C GLY A 146 3.18 -8.32 -4.66
N LEU A 147 4.17 -7.51 -5.06
CA LEU A 147 4.24 -6.08 -4.74
C LEU A 147 3.03 -5.31 -5.26
N ARG A 148 2.64 -5.56 -6.52
CA ARG A 148 1.48 -4.91 -7.15
C ARG A 148 0.17 -5.25 -6.44
N ASN A 149 -0.02 -6.51 -6.04
CA ASN A 149 -1.21 -6.93 -5.31
C ASN A 149 -1.28 -6.30 -3.93
N ARG A 150 -0.17 -6.24 -3.18
CA ARG A 150 -0.13 -5.56 -1.88
C ARG A 150 -0.44 -4.07 -2.01
N ALA A 151 0.13 -3.40 -3.01
CA ALA A 151 -0.15 -1.99 -3.28
C ALA A 151 -1.64 -1.75 -3.57
N ARG A 152 -2.26 -2.57 -4.44
CA ARG A 152 -3.69 -2.50 -4.75
C ARG A 152 -4.57 -2.66 -3.51
N VAL A 153 -4.30 -3.68 -2.69
CA VAL A 153 -5.06 -3.94 -1.45
C VAL A 153 -4.89 -2.79 -0.46
N SER A 154 -3.67 -2.27 -0.30
CA SER A 154 -3.40 -1.14 0.59
C SER A 154 -4.18 0.11 0.17
N VAL A 155 -4.18 0.44 -1.12
CA VAL A 155 -4.93 1.58 -1.68
C VAL A 155 -6.44 1.40 -1.50
N ALA A 156 -6.98 0.22 -1.84
CA ALA A 156 -8.40 -0.07 -1.67
C ALA A 156 -8.84 0.04 -0.20
N ASN A 157 -8.06 -0.50 0.73
CA ASN A 157 -8.32 -0.40 2.16
C ASN A 157 -8.24 1.04 2.67
N HIS A 158 -7.33 1.86 2.13
CA HIS A 158 -7.26 3.27 2.47
C HIS A 158 -8.54 4.00 2.03
N PHE A 159 -8.99 3.81 0.78
CA PHE A 159 -10.24 4.41 0.30
C PHE A 159 -11.46 3.98 1.11
N GLU A 160 -11.59 2.69 1.44
CA GLU A 160 -12.74 2.21 2.23
C GLU A 160 -12.74 2.80 3.65
N ARG A 161 -11.57 2.99 4.26
CA ARG A 161 -11.44 3.64 5.57
C ARG A 161 -11.89 5.10 5.51
N GLU A 162 -11.39 5.88 4.55
CA GLU A 162 -11.78 7.28 4.37
C GLU A 162 -13.28 7.41 4.07
N ALA A 163 -13.82 6.57 3.19
CA ALA A 163 -15.25 6.55 2.87
C ALA A 163 -16.11 6.22 4.11
N THR A 164 -15.65 5.30 4.95
CA THR A 164 -16.33 4.96 6.21
C THR A 164 -16.28 6.11 7.21
N GLN A 165 -15.14 6.77 7.38
CA GLN A 165 -15.01 7.94 8.26
C GLN A 165 -15.95 9.07 7.83
N ILE A 166 -16.00 9.38 6.53
CA ILE A 166 -16.92 10.41 6.00
C ILE A 166 -18.38 10.02 6.26
N ARG A 167 -18.76 8.76 6.02
CA ARG A 167 -20.13 8.26 6.31
C ARG A 167 -20.47 8.39 7.79
N ASP A 168 -19.55 8.05 8.68
CA ASP A 168 -19.76 8.13 10.12
C ASP A 168 -19.84 9.57 10.63
N HIS A 169 -19.02 10.48 10.11
CA HIS A 169 -19.12 11.91 10.42
C HIS A 169 -20.45 12.48 9.94
N ARG A 170 -20.86 12.16 8.70
CA ARG A 170 -22.15 12.58 8.16
C ARG A 170 -23.31 12.09 9.02
N ARG A 171 -23.31 10.80 9.39
CA ARG A 171 -24.34 10.21 10.25
C ARG A 171 -24.42 10.91 11.60
N ARG A 172 -23.28 11.14 12.26
CA ARG A 172 -23.20 11.85 13.55
C ARG A 172 -23.73 13.27 13.44
N MET A 173 -23.34 14.02 12.42
CA MET A 173 -23.84 15.37 12.17
C MET A 173 -25.36 15.38 11.99
N THR A 174 -25.91 14.48 11.16
CA THR A 174 -27.37 14.37 10.96
C THR A 174 -28.09 14.10 12.28
N THR A 175 -27.61 13.13 13.09
CA THR A 175 -28.22 12.83 14.39
C THR A 175 -28.19 14.02 15.34
N VAL A 176 -27.06 14.73 15.44
CA VAL A 176 -26.92 15.90 16.32
C VAL A 176 -27.83 17.04 15.85
N ILE A 177 -27.86 17.34 14.54
CA ILE A 177 -28.71 18.39 13.97
C ILE A 177 -30.19 18.06 14.20
N SER A 178 -30.62 16.83 13.93
CA SER A 178 -32.00 16.40 14.20
C SER A 178 -32.36 16.62 15.67
N HIS A 179 -31.48 16.24 16.60
CA HIS A 179 -31.74 16.41 18.03
C HIS A 179 -31.80 17.89 18.45
N ILE A 180 -30.94 18.75 17.87
CA ILE A 180 -30.99 20.20 18.11
C ILE A 180 -32.31 20.80 17.61
N VAL A 181 -32.75 20.41 16.41
CA VAL A 181 -34.02 20.87 15.82
C VAL A 181 -35.20 20.41 16.66
N GLU A 182 -35.25 19.14 17.05
CA GLU A 182 -36.30 18.57 17.90
C GLU A 182 -36.38 19.31 19.25
N ARG A 183 -35.24 19.51 19.91
CA ARG A 183 -35.16 20.23 21.19
C ARG A 183 -35.61 21.68 21.06
N SER A 184 -35.18 22.36 20.01
CA SER A 184 -35.56 23.76 19.76
C SER A 184 -37.07 23.88 19.48
N ALA A 185 -37.63 22.96 18.68
CA ALA A 185 -39.06 22.90 18.42
C ALA A 185 -39.87 22.65 19.70
N ALA A 186 -39.42 21.72 20.56
CA ALA A 186 -40.04 21.46 21.85
C ALA A 186 -40.00 22.70 22.77
N GLN A 187 -38.88 23.43 22.80
CA GLN A 187 -38.75 24.66 23.58
C GLN A 187 -39.68 25.77 23.08
N VAL A 188 -39.77 25.98 21.76
CA VAL A 188 -40.70 26.93 21.16
C VAL A 188 -42.14 26.57 21.50
N ALA A 189 -42.52 25.28 21.37
CA ALA A 189 -43.85 24.81 21.72
C ALA A 189 -44.18 25.04 23.21
N HIS A 190 -43.21 24.81 24.10
CA HIS A 190 -43.34 25.04 25.53
C HIS A 190 -43.54 26.53 25.86
N LEU A 191 -42.70 27.43 25.34
CA LEU A 191 -42.83 28.88 25.53
C LEU A 191 -44.18 29.39 24.99
N ALA A 192 -44.58 28.92 23.81
CA ALA A 192 -45.89 29.29 23.23
C ALA A 192 -47.06 28.86 24.13
N ALA A 193 -46.97 27.69 24.78
CA ALA A 193 -47.96 27.24 25.74
C ALA A 193 -47.99 28.12 27.01
N GLN A 194 -46.82 28.52 27.53
CA GLN A 194 -46.72 29.44 28.68
C GLN A 194 -47.31 30.82 28.38
N VAL A 195 -46.99 31.41 27.22
CA VAL A 195 -47.54 32.70 26.79
C VAL A 195 -49.06 32.61 26.71
N ARG A 196 -49.60 31.52 26.15
CA ARG A 196 -51.05 31.29 26.12
C ARG A 196 -51.63 31.22 27.53
N SER A 197 -51.04 30.46 28.44
CA SER A 197 -51.57 30.32 29.81
C SER A 197 -51.51 31.59 30.64
N LEU A 198 -50.52 32.46 30.38
CA LEU A 198 -50.35 33.75 31.07
C LEU A 198 -51.14 34.89 30.40
N SER A 199 -51.72 34.64 29.22
CA SER A 199 -52.50 35.66 28.53
C SER A 199 -53.83 35.93 29.25
N PRO A 200 -54.24 37.20 29.40
CA PRO A 200 -55.56 37.54 29.94
C PRO A 200 -56.71 36.87 29.17
N ALA A 201 -56.52 36.64 27.87
CA ALA A 201 -57.47 35.93 27.02
C ALA A 201 -57.74 34.49 27.50
N ALA A 202 -56.72 33.74 27.91
CA ALA A 202 -56.91 32.38 28.45
C ALA A 202 -57.63 32.37 29.81
N THR A 203 -57.43 33.40 30.63
CA THR A 203 -58.19 33.57 31.88
C THR A 203 -59.66 33.89 31.58
N LEU A 204 -59.93 34.73 30.59
CA LEU A 204 -61.29 35.03 30.14
C LEU A 204 -61.99 33.80 29.55
N ASP A 205 -61.30 32.99 28.73
CA ASP A 205 -61.83 31.73 28.15
C ASP A 205 -62.20 30.69 29.22
N ARG A 206 -61.58 30.73 30.40
CA ARG A 206 -61.93 29.88 31.55
C ARG A 206 -63.20 30.34 32.29
N GLY A 207 -63.87 31.39 31.83
CA GLY A 207 -65.12 31.88 32.39
C GLY A 207 -64.96 33.01 33.41
N TYR A 208 -63.76 33.57 33.55
CA TYR A 208 -63.56 34.78 34.35
C TYR A 208 -63.84 36.03 33.51
N ALA A 209 -64.11 37.14 34.19
CA ALA A 209 -64.34 38.43 33.57
C ALA A 209 -63.34 39.47 34.09
N ILE A 210 -62.94 40.42 33.25
CA ILE A 210 -62.16 41.59 33.68
C ILE A 210 -63.13 42.76 33.80
N VAL A 211 -63.19 43.36 34.98
CA VAL A 211 -64.02 44.54 35.25
C VAL A 211 -63.17 45.79 35.11
N LEU A 212 -63.63 46.71 34.28
CA LEU A 212 -63.00 48.00 34.01
C LEU A 212 -63.92 49.12 34.54
N ALA A 213 -63.35 50.12 35.20
CA ALA A 213 -64.08 51.32 35.58
C ALA A 213 -64.36 52.19 34.35
N GLY A 214 -65.22 53.21 34.49
CA GLY A 214 -65.59 54.10 33.38
C GLY A 214 -64.42 54.86 32.73
N ASP A 215 -63.25 54.91 33.38
CA ASP A 215 -62.01 55.49 32.86
C ASP A 215 -61.08 54.45 32.19
N GLY A 216 -61.45 53.18 32.16
CA GLY A 216 -60.67 52.07 31.60
C GLY A 216 -59.66 51.43 32.55
N SER A 217 -59.61 51.83 33.83
CA SER A 217 -58.75 51.20 34.84
C SER A 217 -59.33 49.86 35.32
N ILE A 218 -58.47 48.89 35.69
CA ILE A 218 -58.91 47.57 36.16
C ILE A 218 -59.38 47.68 37.61
N VAL A 219 -60.64 47.31 37.84
CA VAL A 219 -61.22 47.22 39.19
C VAL A 219 -60.75 45.91 39.84
N ARG A 220 -60.07 46.02 40.98
CA ARG A 220 -59.58 44.87 41.75
C ARG A 220 -60.23 44.74 43.12
N ASP A 221 -60.83 45.82 43.61
CA ASP A 221 -61.42 45.91 44.93
C ASP A 221 -62.78 46.62 44.84
N GLU A 222 -63.74 46.21 45.67
CA GLU A 222 -65.10 46.77 45.66
C GLU A 222 -65.14 48.27 46.00
N SER A 223 -64.19 48.76 46.80
CA SER A 223 -64.10 50.15 47.24
C SER A 223 -63.80 51.12 46.07
N GLN A 224 -63.35 50.58 44.94
CA GLN A 224 -62.98 51.36 43.75
C GLN A 224 -64.18 51.72 42.87
N VAL A 225 -65.37 51.16 43.13
CA VAL A 225 -66.59 51.41 42.35
C VAL A 225 -67.65 52.02 43.27
N LYS A 226 -68.12 53.22 42.95
CA LYS A 226 -69.21 53.89 43.69
C LYS A 226 -70.57 53.27 43.35
N ASP A 227 -71.53 53.46 44.24
CA ASP A 227 -72.91 53.01 43.99
C ASP A 227 -73.47 53.73 42.75
N GLU A 228 -74.23 53.01 41.93
CA GLU A 228 -74.76 53.46 40.63
C GLU A 228 -73.70 53.78 39.55
N GLN A 229 -72.42 53.50 39.80
CA GLN A 229 -71.38 53.64 38.79
C GLN A 229 -71.45 52.48 37.78
N ILE A 230 -71.39 52.83 36.49
CA ILE A 230 -71.31 51.87 35.38
C ILE A 230 -69.86 51.33 35.27
N VAL A 231 -69.74 50.01 35.17
CA VAL A 231 -68.49 49.29 34.89
C VAL A 231 -68.60 48.53 33.57
N ASP A 232 -67.50 48.47 32.81
CA ASP A 232 -67.39 47.65 31.59
C ASP A 232 -66.82 46.28 31.97
N ILE A 233 -67.58 45.23 31.69
CA ILE A 233 -67.19 43.84 31.97
C ILE A 233 -66.79 43.18 30.65
N ARG A 234 -65.51 42.81 30.56
CA ARG A 234 -64.96 42.08 29.43
C ARG A 234 -64.96 40.58 29.70
N LEU A 235 -65.57 39.83 28.78
CA LEU A 235 -65.58 38.37 28.76
C LEU A 235 -64.66 37.81 27.67
N ALA A 236 -64.57 36.48 27.59
CA ALA A 236 -63.89 35.75 26.50
C ALA A 236 -64.33 36.23 25.11
N LYS A 237 -65.66 36.38 24.95
CA LYS A 237 -66.28 36.87 23.73
C LYS A 237 -67.28 37.97 24.09
N GLY A 238 -67.01 39.18 23.62
CA GLY A 238 -67.87 40.34 23.84
C GLY A 238 -67.59 41.10 25.14
N ARG A 239 -68.31 42.20 25.30
CA ARG A 239 -68.28 43.09 26.46
C ARG A 239 -69.69 43.57 26.76
N PHE A 240 -69.99 43.84 28.02
CA PHE A 240 -71.25 44.46 28.41
C PHE A 240 -71.06 45.33 29.65
N ALA A 241 -71.93 46.31 29.82
CA ALA A 241 -71.91 47.21 30.97
C ALA A 241 -72.77 46.65 32.10
N ALA A 242 -72.32 46.85 33.35
CA ALA A 242 -73.10 46.55 34.56
C ALA A 242 -73.01 47.73 35.53
N THR A 243 -73.98 47.84 36.44
CA THR A 243 -74.05 48.93 37.43
C THR A 243 -74.03 48.36 38.84
N ARG A 244 -73.26 48.96 39.75
CA ARG A 244 -73.20 48.52 41.16
C ARG A 244 -74.49 48.86 41.90
N ILE A 245 -75.08 47.86 42.57
CA ILE A 245 -76.23 47.99 43.47
C ILE A 245 -75.80 47.75 44.93
N LYS A 246 -76.45 48.39 45.90
CA LYS A 246 -76.05 48.39 47.33
C LYS A 246 -76.23 47.06 48.07
N GLU A 247 -77.11 46.17 47.61
CA GLU A 247 -77.36 44.87 48.23
C GLU A 247 -77.58 43.79 47.16
N ILE A 248 -76.91 42.65 47.30
CA ILE A 248 -77.17 41.43 46.54
C ILE A 248 -78.09 40.57 47.41
N ARG A 249 -79.30 40.25 46.93
CA ARG A 249 -80.33 39.51 47.66
C ARG A 249 -80.27 38.01 47.35
#